data_AF-A0A2N5VK24-F1
#
_entry.id   AF-A0A2N5VK24-F1
#
_cell.length_a   1.000
_cell.length_b   1.000
_cell.length_c   1.000
_cell.angle_alpha   90.00
_cell.angle_beta   90.00
_cell.angle_gamma   90.00
#
_symmetry.space_group_name_H-M   'P 1'
#
loop_
_entity.id
_entity.type
_entity.pdbx_description
1 polymer ?
#
loop_
_entity_poly.entity_id
_entity_poly.type
_entity_poly.pdbx_seq_one_letter_code
_entity_poly.pdbx_strand_id
1 'polypeptide(L)'
;MNIKVAPLIAGYGIRWNIKYQSYRKAIDAREVIDHLLKDDQEAKQAGHFSDVMFLPRDWKEIDNLNCELEVFVKLTAEMEGNHLTSAHVIPKYLTLKEQLQEKKKRAKETDTLYPMYHSMLARVKKYLEEAMACKTLVLATLLHPCYQTDIFDLAFGLDSREVKDCINLLDWRFQLYKEQHTMTKKKPVHNSEVVEIERLVASESQSLIARLASWGETQPAPLKDKVQIFLKAKI
;
A
#
# COMPACT_ATOMS: atom_id res chain seq x y z
N MET A 1 -7.05 30.21 -22.69
CA MET A 1 -5.92 29.43 -22.13
C MET A 1 -6.49 28.23 -21.38
N ASN A 2 -6.34 27.02 -21.91
CA ASN A 2 -6.80 25.78 -21.27
C ASN A 2 -5.72 25.27 -20.32
N ILE A 3 -5.65 25.83 -19.12
CA ILE A 3 -4.79 25.28 -18.06
C ILE A 3 -5.57 24.14 -17.41
N LYS A 4 -5.23 22.90 -17.73
CA LYS A 4 -5.68 21.73 -16.97
C LYS A 4 -4.98 21.75 -15.61
N VAL A 5 -5.63 22.33 -14.61
CA VAL A 5 -5.17 22.23 -13.22
C VAL A 5 -5.49 20.82 -12.74
N ALA A 6 -4.47 20.10 -12.25
CA ALA A 6 -4.68 18.80 -11.61
C ALA A 6 -5.69 18.93 -10.46
N PRO A 7 -6.57 17.93 -10.25
CA PRO A 7 -7.56 18.01 -9.18
C PRO A 7 -6.84 18.27 -7.85
N LEU A 8 -7.37 19.23 -7.08
CA LEU A 8 -6.96 19.47 -5.69
C LEU A 8 -7.20 18.17 -4.93
N ILE A 9 -6.13 17.41 -4.73
CA ILE A 9 -6.14 16.16 -3.98
C ILE A 9 -6.61 16.48 -2.56
N ALA A 10 -7.70 15.85 -2.14
CA ALA A 10 -8.18 15.86 -0.76
C ALA A 10 -7.26 14.99 0.12
N GLY A 11 -6.02 15.44 0.27
CA GLY A 11 -4.96 14.85 1.10
C GLY A 11 -4.17 15.96 1.78
N TYR A 12 -4.88 16.93 2.35
CA TYR A 12 -4.31 18.04 3.11
C TYR A 12 -3.65 17.47 4.38
N GLY A 13 -2.32 17.31 4.38
CA GLY A 13 -1.56 17.13 5.63
C GLY A 13 -0.47 16.06 5.68
N ILE A 14 -0.31 15.20 4.66
CA ILE A 14 0.82 14.25 4.68
C ILE A 14 2.07 14.99 4.20
N ARG A 15 2.98 15.30 5.13
CA ARG A 15 4.24 16.02 4.90
C ARG A 15 5.05 15.49 3.69
N TRP A 16 4.88 14.22 3.32
CA TRP A 16 5.61 13.58 2.23
C TRP A 16 5.09 13.97 0.85
N ASN A 17 3.78 14.21 0.69
CA ASN A 17 3.24 14.69 -0.58
C ASN A 17 3.74 16.12 -0.86
N ILE A 18 3.81 16.96 0.19
CA ILE A 18 4.38 18.31 0.10
C ILE A 18 5.86 18.24 -0.28
N LYS A 19 6.66 17.41 0.39
CA LYS A 19 8.08 17.22 0.06
C LYS A 19 8.29 16.72 -1.37
N TYR A 20 7.54 15.70 -1.79
CA TYR A 20 7.58 15.18 -3.17
C TYR A 20 7.26 16.27 -4.20
N GLN A 21 6.16 17.00 -4.00
CA GLN A 21 5.79 18.09 -4.92
C GLN A 21 6.83 19.21 -4.93
N SER A 22 7.39 19.56 -3.77
CA SER A 22 8.44 20.57 -3.66
C SER A 22 9.69 20.15 -4.43
N TYR A 23 10.17 18.92 -4.24
CA TYR A 23 11.35 18.42 -4.95
C TYR A 23 11.10 18.29 -6.45
N ARG A 24 9.93 17.78 -6.85
CA ARG A 24 9.54 17.71 -8.27
C ARG A 24 9.61 19.10 -8.92
N LYS A 25 8.98 20.11 -8.29
CA LYS A 25 9.02 21.49 -8.80
C LYS A 25 10.43 22.06 -8.85
N ALA A 26 11.27 21.78 -7.85
CA ALA A 26 12.66 22.23 -7.84
C ALA A 26 13.46 21.60 -8.99
N ILE A 27 13.30 20.29 -9.24
CA ILE A 27 13.94 19.59 -10.36
C ILE A 27 13.47 20.15 -11.70
N ASP A 28 12.16 20.36 -11.86
CA ASP A 28 11.57 20.91 -13.08
C ASP A 28 12.07 22.34 -13.36
N ALA A 29 12.32 23.12 -12.31
CA ALA A 29 12.84 24.49 -12.39
C ALA A 29 14.37 24.59 -12.26
N ARG A 30 15.11 23.47 -12.28
CA ARG A 30 16.55 23.44 -11.96
C ARG A 30 17.38 24.42 -12.78
N GLU A 31 17.07 24.57 -14.07
CA GLU A 31 17.82 25.46 -14.97
C GLU A 31 17.64 26.92 -14.56
N VAL A 32 16.41 27.30 -14.20
CA VAL A 32 16.09 28.65 -13.71
C VAL A 32 16.76 28.89 -12.35
N ILE A 33 16.73 27.90 -11.46
CA ILE A 33 17.38 27.98 -10.14
C ILE A 33 18.90 28.14 -10.30
N ASP A 34 19.53 27.32 -11.12
CA ASP A 34 20.98 27.38 -11.37
C ASP A 34 21.38 28.73 -12.00
N HIS A 35 20.57 29.28 -12.89
CA HIS A 35 20.79 30.62 -13.45
C HIS A 35 20.65 31.72 -12.39
N LEU A 36 19.60 31.70 -11.57
CA LEU A 36 19.42 32.68 -10.50
C LEU A 36 20.55 32.65 -9.47
N LEU A 37 21.05 31.46 -9.13
CA LEU A 37 22.19 31.32 -8.20
C LEU A 37 23.48 31.87 -8.80
N LYS A 38 23.72 31.66 -10.10
CA LYS A 38 24.88 32.24 -10.80
C LYS A 38 24.80 33.76 -10.85
N ASP A 39 23.64 34.31 -11.20
CA ASP A 39 23.44 35.76 -11.27
C ASP A 39 23.66 36.43 -9.89
N ASP A 40 23.22 35.80 -8.80
CA ASP A 40 23.42 36.27 -7.41
C ASP A 40 24.91 36.22 -6.99
N GLN A 41 25.66 35.21 -7.45
CA GLN A 41 27.10 35.07 -7.20
C GLN A 41 27.94 36.09 -7.99
N GLU A 42 27.52 36.41 -9.21
CA GLU A 42 28.20 37.39 -10.07
C GLU A 42 27.85 38.85 -9.70
N ALA A 43 26.78 39.06 -8.93
CA ALA A 43 26.42 40.37 -8.41
C ALA A 43 27.52 40.90 -7.46
N LYS A 44 27.97 42.15 -7.69
CA LYS A 44 29.06 42.79 -6.92
C LYS A 44 28.74 43.03 -5.43
N GLN A 45 27.49 42.90 -5.03
CA GLN A 45 27.08 42.89 -3.63
C GLN A 45 26.97 41.43 -3.23
N ALA A 46 27.57 41.03 -2.11
CA ALA A 46 27.53 39.65 -1.62
C ALA A 46 26.08 39.15 -1.64
N GLY A 47 25.74 38.38 -2.67
CA GLY A 47 24.42 37.86 -2.88
C GLY A 47 24.01 37.00 -1.69
N HIS A 48 22.71 36.97 -1.40
CA HIS A 48 22.19 36.25 -0.23
C HIS A 48 22.46 34.74 -0.34
N PHE A 49 22.77 34.23 -1.53
CA PHE A 49 23.03 32.82 -1.83
C PHE A 49 24.44 32.59 -2.42
N SER A 50 25.37 33.50 -2.14
CA SER A 50 26.74 33.47 -2.69
C SER A 50 27.53 32.19 -2.36
N ASP A 51 27.13 31.42 -1.35
CA ASP A 51 27.72 30.14 -0.94
C ASP A 51 26.94 28.90 -1.42
N VAL A 52 25.78 29.08 -2.04
CA VAL A 52 24.91 27.98 -2.47
C VAL A 52 25.16 27.65 -3.93
N MET A 53 25.60 26.41 -4.20
CA MET A 53 25.74 25.87 -5.55
C MET A 53 25.23 24.44 -5.58
N PHE A 54 24.41 24.12 -6.59
CA PHE A 54 24.02 22.75 -6.89
C PHE A 54 24.88 22.21 -8.04
N LEU A 55 25.52 21.09 -7.81
CA LEU A 55 26.18 20.32 -8.84
C LEU A 55 25.14 19.46 -9.57
N PRO A 56 25.41 19.03 -10.82
CA PRO A 56 24.55 18.06 -11.51
C PRO A 56 24.29 16.78 -10.72
N ARG A 57 25.26 16.41 -9.87
CA ARG A 57 25.12 15.28 -8.94
C ARG A 57 24.04 15.53 -7.87
N ASP A 58 23.97 16.74 -7.31
CA ASP A 58 23.01 17.08 -6.26
C ASP A 58 21.58 17.01 -6.81
N TRP A 59 21.36 17.54 -8.01
CA TRP A 59 20.08 17.42 -8.71
C TRP A 59 19.66 15.97 -8.93
N LYS A 60 20.62 15.11 -9.29
CA LYS A 60 20.38 13.67 -9.46
C LYS A 60 20.06 12.98 -8.12
N GLU A 61 20.71 13.38 -7.03
CA GLU A 61 20.41 12.84 -5.70
C GLU A 61 19.01 13.28 -5.22
N ILE A 62 18.60 14.52 -5.49
CA ILE A 62 17.25 15.01 -5.23
C ILE A 62 16.22 14.26 -6.08
N ASP A 63 16.50 14.00 -7.35
CA ASP A 63 15.60 13.23 -8.23
C ASP A 63 15.46 11.76 -7.80
N ASN A 64 16.57 11.12 -7.43
CA ASN A 64 16.55 9.76 -6.86
C ASN A 64 15.71 9.71 -5.58
N LEU A 65 15.90 10.69 -4.68
CA LEU A 65 15.10 10.85 -3.47
C LEU A 65 13.61 11.02 -3.80
N ASN A 66 13.31 11.83 -4.80
CA ASN A 66 11.94 12.11 -5.21
C ASN A 66 11.25 10.88 -5.81
N CYS A 67 11.99 10.05 -6.57
CA CYS A 67 11.51 8.76 -7.08
C CYS A 67 11.15 7.78 -5.94
N GLU A 68 11.97 7.72 -4.89
CA GLU A 68 11.68 6.89 -3.72
C GLU A 68 10.44 7.38 -2.94
N LEU A 69 10.21 8.69 -2.89
CA LEU A 69 8.99 9.27 -2.30
C LEU A 69 7.73 9.04 -3.15
N GLU A 70 7.87 8.97 -4.48
CA GLU A 70 6.75 8.81 -5.40
C GLU A 70 5.93 7.55 -5.09
N VAL A 71 6.58 6.48 -4.63
CA VAL A 71 5.94 5.22 -4.24
C VAL A 71 4.85 5.46 -3.18
N PHE A 72 5.10 6.35 -2.21
CA PHE A 72 4.14 6.67 -1.15
C PHE A 72 3.00 7.53 -1.66
N VAL A 73 3.30 8.46 -2.57
CA VAL A 73 2.28 9.33 -3.18
C VAL A 73 1.31 8.50 -4.01
N LYS A 74 1.83 7.59 -4.85
CA LYS A 74 1.02 6.66 -5.64
C LYS A 74 0.19 5.74 -4.74
N LEU A 75 0.81 5.15 -3.73
CA LEU A 75 0.12 4.28 -2.79
C LEU A 75 -1.03 4.99 -2.07
N THR A 76 -0.79 6.20 -1.60
CA THR A 76 -1.79 7.01 -0.89
C THR A 76 -2.93 7.39 -1.82
N ALA A 77 -2.63 7.82 -3.06
CA ALA A 77 -3.65 8.17 -4.05
C ALA A 77 -4.56 6.98 -4.40
N GLU A 78 -4.00 5.77 -4.48
CA GLU A 78 -4.81 4.55 -4.70
C GLU A 78 -5.73 4.23 -3.51
N MET A 79 -5.27 4.48 -2.28
CA MET A 79 -6.03 4.19 -1.05
C MET A 79 -7.07 5.27 -0.71
N GLU A 80 -6.86 6.52 -1.13
CA GLU A 80 -7.78 7.65 -0.88
C GLU A 80 -8.95 7.72 -1.88
N GLY A 81 -8.92 6.94 -2.97
CA GLY A 81 -9.99 6.93 -3.97
C GLY A 81 -11.27 6.24 -3.48
N ASN A 82 -12.42 6.59 -4.08
CA ASN A 82 -13.74 5.96 -3.81
C ASN A 82 -13.87 4.52 -4.33
N HIS A 83 -12.75 3.85 -4.60
CA HIS A 83 -12.72 2.49 -5.14
C HIS A 83 -12.80 1.48 -3.98
N LEU A 84 -13.12 0.21 -4.28
CA LEU A 84 -13.09 -0.91 -3.32
C LEU A 84 -11.64 -1.29 -2.94
N THR A 85 -10.83 -0.32 -2.54
CA THR A 85 -9.40 -0.49 -2.23
C THR A 85 -9.14 -0.91 -0.79
N SER A 86 -10.16 -0.94 0.07
CA SER A 86 -10.04 -1.33 1.49
C SER A 86 -9.39 -2.71 1.68
N ALA A 87 -9.77 -3.70 0.86
CA ALA A 87 -9.20 -5.04 0.90
C ALA A 87 -7.71 -5.08 0.50
N HIS A 88 -7.24 -4.10 -0.27
CA HIS A 88 -5.88 -4.00 -0.79
C HIS A 88 -4.93 -3.23 0.14
N VAL A 89 -5.44 -2.55 1.17
CA VAL A 89 -4.63 -1.68 2.03
C VAL A 89 -3.52 -2.47 2.74
N ILE A 90 -3.88 -3.54 3.46
CA ILE A 90 -2.93 -4.41 4.16
C ILE A 90 -1.95 -5.08 3.18
N PRO A 91 -2.40 -5.74 2.09
CA PRO A 91 -1.52 -6.30 1.06
C PRO A 91 -0.47 -5.32 0.52
N LYS A 92 -0.87 -4.08 0.24
CA LYS A 92 0.04 -3.07 -0.32
C LYS A 92 1.08 -2.61 0.70
N TYR A 93 0.70 -2.43 1.97
CA TYR A 93 1.68 -2.13 3.02
C TYR A 93 2.66 -3.27 3.27
N LEU A 94 2.18 -4.52 3.24
CA LEU A 94 3.04 -5.70 3.35
C LEU A 94 4.05 -5.77 2.19
N THR A 95 3.58 -5.57 0.96
CA THR A 95 4.43 -5.56 -0.24
C THR A 95 5.46 -4.44 -0.18
N LEU A 96 5.05 -3.23 0.19
CA LEU A 96 5.96 -2.09 0.31
C LEU A 96 7.01 -2.32 1.41
N LYS A 97 6.61 -2.92 2.54
CA LYS A 97 7.53 -3.28 3.64
C LYS A 97 8.61 -4.24 3.15
N GLU A 98 8.24 -5.31 2.42
CA GLU A 98 9.22 -6.26 1.88
C GLU A 98 10.18 -5.60 0.88
N GLN A 99 9.65 -4.83 -0.08
CA GLN A 99 10.47 -4.12 -1.07
C GLN A 99 11.49 -3.18 -0.41
N LEU A 100 11.07 -2.42 0.61
CA LEU A 100 11.97 -1.53 1.34
C LEU A 100 12.98 -2.29 2.19
N GLN A 101 12.61 -3.44 2.76
CA GLN A 101 13.56 -4.29 3.49
C GLN A 101 14.63 -4.84 2.54
N GLU A 102 14.28 -5.23 1.32
CA GLU A 102 15.24 -5.66 0.31
C GLU A 102 16.14 -4.52 -0.15
N LYS A 103 15.58 -3.34 -0.46
CA LYS A 103 16.37 -2.15 -0.81
C LYS A 103 17.36 -1.80 0.28
N LYS A 104 16.92 -1.83 1.55
CA LYS A 104 17.79 -1.61 2.71
C LYS A 104 18.90 -2.66 2.82
N LYS A 105 18.61 -3.95 2.59
CA LYS A 105 19.62 -5.02 2.62
C LYS A 105 20.68 -4.87 1.52
N ARG A 106 20.28 -4.35 0.35
CA ARG A 106 21.19 -4.10 -0.78
C ARG A 106 22.02 -2.82 -0.62
N ALA A 107 21.48 -1.83 0.09
CA ALA A 107 22.15 -0.55 0.32
C ALA A 107 23.27 -0.67 1.37
N LYS A 108 24.36 0.05 1.15
CA LYS A 108 25.44 0.22 2.13
C LYS A 108 25.10 1.38 3.06
N GLU A 109 25.66 1.37 4.27
CA GLU A 109 25.45 2.46 5.24
C GLU A 109 25.97 3.81 4.74
N THR A 110 26.93 3.79 3.80
CA THR A 110 27.49 4.97 3.14
C THR A 110 26.59 5.54 2.05
N ASP A 111 25.55 4.83 1.62
CA ASP A 111 24.69 5.28 0.53
C ASP A 111 23.77 6.41 1.02
N THR A 112 23.61 7.46 0.21
CA THR A 112 22.81 8.64 0.57
C THR A 112 21.36 8.30 0.93
N LEU A 113 20.80 7.24 0.32
CA LEU A 113 19.42 6.77 0.57
C LEU A 113 19.30 5.82 1.76
N TYR A 114 20.40 5.36 2.36
CA TYR A 114 20.34 4.38 3.44
C TYR A 114 19.53 4.86 4.66
N PRO A 115 19.74 6.10 5.18
CA PRO A 115 18.90 6.64 6.27
C PRO A 115 17.42 6.79 5.87
N MET A 116 17.17 7.01 4.58
CA MET A 116 15.82 7.15 4.04
C MET A 116 15.06 5.82 4.12
N TYR A 117 15.69 4.69 3.73
CA TYR A 117 15.04 3.37 3.82
C TYR A 117 14.65 3.00 5.26
N HIS A 118 15.46 3.36 6.25
CA HIS A 118 15.08 3.19 7.66
C HIS A 118 13.84 4.01 8.03
N SER A 119 13.82 5.29 7.64
CA SER A 119 12.70 6.19 7.91
C SER A 119 11.41 5.74 7.21
N MET A 120 11.51 5.29 5.96
CA MET A 120 10.40 4.74 5.17
C MET A 120 9.87 3.46 5.81
N LEU A 121 10.75 2.54 6.20
CA LEU A 121 10.35 1.31 6.88
C LEU A 121 9.64 1.57 8.21
N ALA A 122 10.15 2.49 9.03
CA ALA A 122 9.50 2.86 10.28
C ALA A 122 8.08 3.39 10.04
N ARG A 123 7.91 4.22 9.00
CA ARG A 123 6.60 4.77 8.62
C ARG A 123 5.64 3.69 8.10
N VAL A 124 6.11 2.82 7.20
CA VAL A 124 5.30 1.73 6.64
C VAL A 124 4.87 0.75 7.73
N LYS A 125 5.77 0.41 8.66
CA LYS A 125 5.42 -0.44 9.82
C LYS A 125 4.33 0.19 10.67
N LYS A 126 4.45 1.48 10.99
CA LYS A 126 3.42 2.20 11.75
C LYS A 126 2.05 2.14 11.05
N TYR A 127 1.99 2.46 9.76
CA TYR A 127 0.72 2.41 9.03
C TYR A 127 0.17 0.99 8.85
N LEU A 128 1.05 0.00 8.71
CA LEU A 128 0.65 -1.41 8.71
C LEU A 128 0.05 -1.80 10.06
N GLU A 129 0.65 -1.40 11.18
CA GLU A 129 0.10 -1.64 12.53
C GLU A 129 -1.28 -0.98 12.69
N GLU A 130 -1.43 0.28 12.27
CA GLU A 130 -2.74 0.97 12.27
C GLU A 130 -3.78 0.25 11.38
N ALA A 131 -3.37 -0.23 10.20
CA ALA A 131 -4.25 -0.98 9.30
C ALA A 131 -4.66 -2.34 9.91
N MET A 132 -3.73 -3.05 10.55
CA MET A 132 -3.99 -4.33 11.23
C MET A 132 -4.89 -4.17 12.46
N ALA A 133 -4.84 -3.01 13.14
CA ALA A 133 -5.76 -2.69 14.23
C ALA A 133 -7.20 -2.42 13.75
N CYS A 134 -7.39 -2.11 12.47
CA CYS A 134 -8.71 -1.84 11.88
C CYS A 134 -9.41 -3.13 11.46
N LYS A 135 -10.38 -3.58 12.27
CA LYS A 135 -11.20 -4.79 12.01
C LYS A 135 -11.83 -4.80 10.62
N THR A 136 -12.31 -3.65 10.14
CA THR A 136 -12.95 -3.53 8.81
C THR A 136 -11.96 -3.82 7.69
N LEU A 137 -10.73 -3.30 7.78
CA LEU A 137 -9.69 -3.56 6.77
C LEU A 137 -9.26 -5.03 6.81
N VAL A 138 -9.04 -5.56 8.02
CA VAL A 138 -8.69 -6.99 8.19
C VAL A 138 -9.78 -7.89 7.59
N LEU A 139 -11.05 -7.66 7.92
CA LEU A 139 -12.17 -8.43 7.36
C LEU A 139 -12.30 -8.25 5.84
N ALA A 140 -12.14 -7.04 5.31
CA ALA A 140 -12.18 -6.79 3.88
C ALA A 140 -11.07 -7.57 3.14
N THR A 141 -9.87 -7.61 3.70
CA THR A 141 -8.76 -8.41 3.15
C THR A 141 -9.03 -9.91 3.25
N LEU A 142 -9.52 -10.41 4.40
CA LEU A 142 -9.85 -11.83 4.59
C LEU A 142 -10.96 -12.33 3.65
N LEU A 143 -11.96 -11.48 3.38
CA LEU A 143 -13.07 -11.84 2.49
C LEU A 143 -12.72 -11.70 1.01
N HIS A 144 -11.57 -11.10 0.69
CA HIS A 144 -11.18 -10.92 -0.69
C HIS A 144 -10.71 -12.26 -1.29
N PRO A 145 -11.28 -12.71 -2.43
CA PRO A 145 -11.00 -14.05 -2.96
C PRO A 145 -9.54 -14.31 -3.29
N CYS A 146 -8.75 -13.28 -3.62
CA CYS A 146 -7.31 -13.44 -3.90
C CYS A 146 -6.43 -13.47 -2.65
N TYR A 147 -6.92 -13.16 -1.45
CA TYR A 147 -6.06 -12.95 -0.29
C TYR A 147 -6.33 -13.95 0.81
N GLN A 148 -7.58 -13.97 1.28
CA GLN A 148 -8.01 -14.89 2.33
C GLN A 148 -7.05 -14.89 3.53
N THR A 149 -6.86 -16.04 4.17
CA THR A 149 -5.86 -16.21 5.24
C THR A 149 -4.44 -16.25 4.69
N ASP A 150 -4.26 -16.72 3.44
CA ASP A 150 -2.96 -16.97 2.82
C ASP A 150 -2.03 -15.75 2.87
N ILE A 151 -2.58 -14.54 2.68
CA ILE A 151 -1.74 -13.34 2.74
C ILE A 151 -1.17 -13.07 4.14
N PHE A 152 -1.94 -13.36 5.19
CA PHE A 152 -1.48 -13.19 6.57
C PHE A 152 -0.50 -14.30 6.94
N ASP A 153 -0.77 -15.53 6.49
CA ASP A 153 0.12 -16.68 6.68
C ASP A 153 1.49 -16.44 6.04
N LEU A 154 1.51 -15.94 4.80
CA LEU A 154 2.73 -15.60 4.08
C LEU A 154 3.52 -14.45 4.72
N ALA A 155 2.82 -13.48 5.30
CA ALA A 155 3.41 -12.26 5.82
C ALA A 155 3.91 -12.37 7.28
N PHE A 156 3.19 -13.11 8.10
CA PHE A 156 3.45 -13.22 9.55
C PHE A 156 3.85 -14.63 9.98
N GLY A 157 3.50 -15.65 9.19
CA GLY A 157 3.68 -17.07 9.52
C GLY A 157 2.40 -17.68 10.11
N LEU A 158 2.18 -18.96 9.81
CA LEU A 158 0.98 -19.72 10.18
C LEU A 158 0.66 -19.67 11.69
N ASP A 159 1.69 -19.74 12.53
CA ASP A 159 1.54 -19.77 13.99
C ASP A 159 1.60 -18.39 14.65
N SER A 160 1.67 -17.33 13.85
CA SER A 160 1.77 -15.96 14.35
C SER A 160 0.53 -15.54 15.14
N ARG A 161 0.74 -14.59 16.04
CA ARG A 161 -0.36 -14.01 16.82
C ARG A 161 -1.33 -13.27 15.90
N GLU A 162 -0.80 -12.58 14.89
CA GLU A 162 -1.53 -11.80 13.90
C GLU A 162 -2.51 -12.68 13.12
N VAL A 163 -2.06 -13.84 12.61
CA VAL A 163 -2.93 -14.80 11.91
C VAL A 163 -4.02 -15.33 12.84
N LYS A 164 -3.66 -15.72 14.07
CA LYS A 164 -4.64 -16.19 15.07
C LYS A 164 -5.70 -15.14 15.38
N ASP A 165 -5.29 -13.88 15.55
CA ASP A 165 -6.19 -12.77 15.81
C ASP A 165 -7.13 -12.51 14.61
N CYS A 166 -6.62 -12.62 13.37
CA CYS A 166 -7.41 -12.52 12.14
C CYS A 166 -8.48 -13.63 12.04
N ILE A 167 -8.10 -14.89 12.31
CA ILE A 167 -9.02 -16.04 12.27
C ILE A 167 -10.08 -15.90 13.36
N ASN A 168 -9.67 -15.57 14.60
CA ASN A 168 -10.60 -15.35 15.71
C ASN A 168 -11.60 -14.23 15.41
N LEU A 169 -11.16 -13.15 14.75
CA LEU A 169 -12.04 -12.06 14.34
C LEU A 169 -13.08 -12.54 13.31
N LEU A 170 -12.68 -13.35 12.33
CA LEU A 170 -13.57 -13.92 11.33
C LEU A 170 -14.60 -14.85 11.97
N ASP A 171 -14.16 -15.77 12.82
CA ASP A 171 -15.01 -16.70 13.54
C ASP A 171 -16.02 -15.96 14.43
N TRP A 172 -15.57 -14.96 15.19
CA TRP A 172 -16.45 -14.13 16.00
C TRP A 172 -17.52 -13.43 15.16
N ARG A 173 -17.14 -12.88 13.99
CA ARG A 173 -18.10 -12.22 13.10
C ARG A 173 -19.10 -13.19 12.49
N PHE A 174 -18.65 -14.40 12.17
CA PHE A 174 -19.49 -15.46 11.68
C PHE A 174 -20.50 -15.96 12.72
N GLN A 175 -20.09 -16.08 13.99
CA GLN A 175 -21.02 -16.45 15.08
C GLN A 175 -22.07 -15.37 15.30
N LEU A 176 -21.67 -14.09 15.35
CA LEU A 176 -22.63 -12.98 15.44
C LEU A 176 -23.65 -12.99 14.30
N TYR A 177 -23.19 -13.26 13.07
CA TYR A 177 -24.08 -13.39 11.92
C TYR A 177 -25.08 -14.54 12.13
N LYS A 178 -24.62 -15.71 12.59
CA LYS A 178 -25.51 -16.85 12.90
C LYS A 178 -26.55 -16.51 13.96
N GLU A 179 -26.17 -15.84 15.03
CA GLU A 179 -27.08 -15.42 16.10
C GLU A 179 -28.16 -14.46 15.59
N GLN A 180 -27.78 -13.48 14.77
CA GLN A 180 -28.73 -12.54 14.15
C GLN A 180 -29.69 -13.25 13.18
N HIS A 181 -29.18 -14.21 12.40
CA HIS A 181 -29.98 -14.94 11.41
C HIS A 181 -30.84 -16.06 11.99
N THR A 182 -30.43 -16.67 13.10
CA THR A 182 -31.29 -17.60 13.86
C THR A 182 -32.46 -16.88 14.53
N MET A 183 -32.29 -15.60 14.90
CA MET A 183 -33.37 -14.75 15.41
C MET A 183 -34.31 -14.23 14.30
N THR A 184 -33.80 -13.97 13.09
CA THR A 184 -34.61 -13.48 11.95
C THR A 184 -35.29 -14.58 11.12
N LYS A 185 -34.83 -15.84 11.17
CA LYS A 185 -35.54 -16.99 10.57
C LYS A 185 -36.95 -17.25 11.14
N LYS A 186 -37.41 -16.46 12.12
CA LYS A 186 -38.83 -16.37 12.52
C LYS A 186 -39.72 -15.55 11.56
N LYS A 187 -39.20 -14.95 10.49
CA LYS A 187 -40.01 -14.30 9.44
C LYS A 187 -39.53 -14.70 8.04
N PRO A 188 -40.41 -15.24 7.17
CA PRO A 188 -40.02 -15.70 5.84
C PRO A 188 -40.09 -14.56 4.82
N VAL A 189 -39.05 -14.35 4.02
CA VAL A 189 -39.15 -13.61 2.75
C VAL A 189 -38.26 -14.28 1.68
N HIS A 190 -38.82 -14.26 0.48
CA HIS A 190 -38.57 -15.03 -0.75
C HIS A 190 -37.21 -14.73 -1.44
N ASN A 191 -36.60 -15.78 -1.99
CA ASN A 191 -35.36 -15.76 -2.80
C ASN A 191 -35.55 -15.08 -4.18
N SER A 192 -34.50 -14.40 -4.67
CA SER A 192 -34.22 -14.25 -6.10
C SER A 192 -32.71 -14.31 -6.37
N GLU A 193 -32.42 -14.76 -7.60
CA GLU A 193 -31.23 -15.45 -8.11
C GLU A 193 -29.92 -14.62 -8.17
N VAL A 194 -28.79 -15.33 -8.11
CA VAL A 194 -27.43 -14.78 -8.30
C VAL A 194 -26.84 -15.35 -9.59
N VAL A 195 -26.27 -14.47 -10.42
CA VAL A 195 -25.55 -14.81 -11.67
C VAL A 195 -24.04 -14.70 -11.43
N GLU A 196 -23.28 -15.69 -11.89
CA GLU A 196 -21.81 -15.76 -11.85
C GLU A 196 -21.15 -14.83 -12.88
N ILE A 197 -20.00 -14.23 -12.52
CA ILE A 197 -19.13 -13.47 -13.44
C ILE A 197 -17.71 -14.06 -13.38
N GLU A 198 -17.17 -14.43 -14.55
CA GLU A 198 -15.83 -14.96 -14.75
C GLU A 198 -14.71 -13.93 -14.51
N ARG A 199 -13.56 -14.40 -14.01
CA ARG A 199 -12.42 -13.58 -13.60
C ARG A 199 -11.28 -13.64 -14.62
N LEU A 200 -10.87 -12.47 -15.12
CA LEU A 200 -9.69 -12.30 -15.99
C LEU A 200 -8.37 -12.35 -15.20
N VAL A 201 -7.39 -13.01 -15.80
CA VAL A 201 -6.01 -13.24 -15.32
C VAL A 201 -5.13 -12.03 -15.62
N ALA A 202 -4.28 -11.63 -14.67
CA ALA A 202 -3.23 -10.63 -14.87
C ALA A 202 -1.87 -11.18 -14.41
N SER A 203 -0.83 -10.86 -15.18
CA SER A 203 0.47 -11.54 -15.24
C SER A 203 1.42 -11.29 -14.07
N GLU A 204 2.33 -12.25 -13.91
CA GLU A 204 3.25 -12.43 -12.81
C GLU A 204 4.40 -11.40 -12.76
N SER A 205 4.67 -10.92 -11.55
CA SER A 205 5.95 -10.34 -11.14
C SER A 205 6.30 -10.88 -9.76
N GLN A 206 7.56 -11.22 -9.52
CA GLN A 206 8.10 -11.88 -8.31
C GLN A 206 7.91 -11.06 -7.01
N SER A 207 6.67 -10.90 -6.59
CA SER A 207 6.21 -10.15 -5.41
C SER A 207 5.45 -11.09 -4.46
N LEU A 208 5.05 -10.62 -3.26
CA LEU A 208 4.12 -11.35 -2.39
C LEU A 208 2.90 -11.90 -3.13
N ILE A 209 2.41 -11.16 -4.12
CA ILE A 209 1.29 -11.58 -4.96
C ILE A 209 1.67 -12.78 -5.84
N ALA A 210 2.90 -12.85 -6.36
CA ALA A 210 3.37 -14.04 -7.07
C ALA A 210 3.62 -15.23 -6.13
N ARG A 211 4.15 -14.99 -4.92
CA ARG A 211 4.25 -16.06 -3.91
C ARG A 211 2.87 -16.61 -3.56
N LEU A 212 1.90 -15.73 -3.38
CA LEU A 212 0.51 -16.11 -3.12
C LEU A 212 -0.12 -16.84 -4.31
N ALA A 213 0.16 -16.41 -5.55
CA ALA A 213 -0.29 -17.10 -6.76
C ALA A 213 0.30 -18.54 -6.85
N SER A 214 1.59 -18.71 -6.56
CA SER A 214 2.26 -20.02 -6.56
C SER A 214 1.86 -20.92 -5.38
N TRP A 215 1.41 -20.35 -4.26
CA TRP A 215 0.99 -21.10 -3.07
C TRP A 215 -0.28 -21.92 -3.33
N GLY A 216 -1.16 -21.45 -4.21
CA GLY A 216 -2.38 -22.14 -4.61
C GLY A 216 -2.16 -23.51 -5.26
N GLU A 217 -0.94 -23.78 -5.75
CA GLU A 217 -0.56 -25.03 -6.43
C GLU A 217 0.00 -26.10 -5.48
N THR A 218 0.34 -25.77 -4.22
CA THR A 218 1.21 -26.64 -3.39
C THR A 218 0.64 -27.13 -2.05
N GLN A 219 -0.65 -26.94 -1.71
CA GLN A 219 -1.22 -27.44 -0.43
C GLN A 219 -2.47 -28.32 -0.60
N PRO A 220 -2.55 -29.49 0.07
CA PRO A 220 -3.75 -30.32 0.15
C PRO A 220 -4.80 -29.69 1.06
N ALA A 221 -6.07 -29.94 0.76
CA ALA A 221 -7.26 -29.21 1.20
C ALA A 221 -7.83 -29.59 2.57
N PRO A 222 -7.92 -28.64 3.54
CA PRO A 222 -8.94 -28.73 4.59
C PRO A 222 -9.95 -27.57 4.54
N LEU A 223 -9.52 -26.36 4.16
CA LEU A 223 -10.38 -25.17 4.16
C LEU A 223 -11.26 -25.08 2.91
N LYS A 224 -10.71 -25.46 1.74
CA LYS A 224 -11.48 -25.65 0.49
C LYS A 224 -12.66 -26.59 0.71
N ASP A 225 -12.49 -27.59 1.57
CA ASP A 225 -13.49 -28.61 1.85
C ASP A 225 -14.66 -28.05 2.67
N LYS A 226 -14.40 -27.23 3.70
CA LYS A 226 -15.47 -26.60 4.51
C LYS A 226 -16.33 -25.61 3.72
N VAL A 227 -15.73 -24.83 2.83
CA VAL A 227 -16.47 -23.89 1.97
C VAL A 227 -17.27 -24.64 0.90
N GLN A 228 -16.71 -25.69 0.29
CA GLN A 228 -17.47 -26.55 -0.64
C GLN A 228 -18.62 -27.29 0.04
N ILE A 229 -18.44 -27.77 1.26
CA ILE A 229 -19.51 -28.40 2.06
C ILE A 229 -20.63 -27.38 2.31
N PHE A 230 -20.29 -26.12 2.59
CA PHE A 230 -21.28 -25.07 2.79
C PHE A 230 -22.04 -24.71 1.50
N LEU A 231 -21.38 -24.73 0.35
CA LEU A 231 -21.99 -24.47 -0.96
C LEU A 231 -22.80 -25.67 -1.50
N LYS A 232 -22.47 -26.90 -1.09
CA LYS A 232 -23.18 -28.13 -1.48
C LYS A 232 -24.34 -28.51 -0.56
N ALA A 233 -24.46 -27.89 0.61
CA ALA A 233 -25.60 -28.07 1.48
C ALA A 233 -26.84 -27.44 0.83
N LYS A 234 -27.67 -28.27 0.19
CA LYS A 234 -28.96 -27.87 -0.39
C LYS A 234 -29.84 -27.20 0.68
N ILE A 235 -30.32 -25.99 0.39
CA ILE A 235 -31.47 -25.33 1.05
C ILE A 235 -32.75 -25.95 0.48
#